data_AF-A0A3D4GUY5-F1
#
_entry.id   AF-A0A3D4GUY5-F1
#
_cell.length_a   1.000
_cell.length_b   1.000
_cell.length_c   1.000
_cell.angle_alpha   90.00
_cell.angle_beta   90.00
_cell.angle_gamma   90.00
#
_symmetry.space_group_name_H-M   'P 1'
#
loop_
_entity.id
_entity.type
_entity.pdbx_description
1 polymer ?
#
loop_
_entity_poly.entity_id
_entity_poly.type
_entity_poly.pdbx_seq_one_letter_code
_entity_poly.pdbx_strand_id
1 'polypeptide(L)'
;MCHILGWTIGDVFGNSQVVEHPLARGKLHISLEVDEQKITAFGTPDQIDQHILNCIQKLCSPTGGLSLHYTAYLGTPISSVESVVRARDKHHNSWN
;
A
#
# COMPACT_ATOMS: atom_id res chain seq x y z
N MET A 1 25.85 -5.92 13.65
CA MET A 1 25.13 -6.12 14.92
C MET A 1 23.65 -5.91 14.61
N CYS A 2 22.88 -7.00 14.60
CA CYS A 2 21.50 -7.04 14.12
C CYS A 2 20.57 -6.66 15.29
N HIS A 3 19.98 -5.47 15.25
CA HIS A 3 18.86 -5.14 16.12
C HIS A 3 17.58 -5.43 15.36
N ILE A 4 17.08 -6.66 15.51
CA ILE A 4 15.69 -7.00 15.22
C ILE A 4 14.90 -6.51 16.44
N LEU A 5 14.52 -5.23 16.43
CA LEU A 5 13.49 -4.70 17.31
C LEU A 5 12.20 -4.71 16.52
N GLY A 6 11.20 -5.43 17.05
CA GLY A 6 9.92 -5.67 16.39
C GLY A 6 9.22 -4.38 15.98
N TRP A 7 8.94 -4.28 14.69
CA TRP A 7 7.90 -3.44 14.10
C TRP A 7 7.28 -4.23 12.97
N THR A 8 6.24 -4.98 13.28
CA THR A 8 5.29 -5.44 12.26
C THR A 8 4.37 -4.26 11.98
N ILE A 9 4.14 -3.97 10.70
CA ILE A 9 3.21 -2.97 10.16
C ILE A 9 3.78 -1.55 10.14
N GLY A 10 4.21 -1.14 8.94
CA GLY A 10 4.58 0.24 8.66
C GLY A 10 3.32 1.07 8.43
N ASP A 11 2.96 1.88 9.42
CA ASP A 11 2.20 3.10 9.17
C ASP A 11 3.16 4.10 8.51
N VAL A 12 2.96 4.33 7.22
CA VAL A 12 3.78 5.27 6.45
C VAL A 12 3.10 6.63 6.56
N PHE A 13 3.36 7.33 7.66
CA PHE A 13 2.92 8.70 7.83
C PHE A 13 3.62 9.60 6.79
N GLY A 14 2.82 10.21 5.90
CA GLY A 14 3.11 11.43 5.13
C GLY A 14 4.45 11.52 4.39
N ASN A 15 4.41 11.64 3.05
CA ASN A 15 5.57 11.86 2.15
C ASN A 15 6.70 10.81 2.22
N SER A 16 6.59 9.80 3.08
CA SER A 16 7.58 8.74 3.22
C SER A 16 7.48 7.76 2.03
N GLN A 17 8.58 7.57 1.30
CA GLN A 17 8.65 6.58 0.21
C GLN A 17 8.77 5.18 0.81
N VAL A 18 7.76 4.33 0.59
CA VAL A 18 7.82 2.92 1.02
C VAL A 18 8.71 2.17 0.05
N VAL A 19 9.83 1.68 0.57
CA VAL A 19 10.75 0.81 -0.16
C VAL A 19 11.03 -0.42 0.67
N GLU A 20 10.94 -1.60 0.06
CA GLU A 20 11.35 -2.84 0.70
C GLU A 20 12.89 -2.82 0.85
N HIS A 21 13.39 -3.10 2.06
CA HIS A 21 14.83 -3.15 2.29
C HIS A 21 15.46 -4.27 1.45
N PRO A 22 16.62 -4.07 0.78
CA PRO A 22 17.22 -5.06 -0.11
C PRO A 22 17.45 -6.44 0.53
N LEU A 23 17.75 -6.47 1.83
CA LEU A 23 17.96 -7.73 2.56
C LEU A 23 16.66 -8.52 2.82
N ALA A 24 15.52 -7.84 2.85
CA ALA A 24 14.18 -8.41 3.05
C ALA A 24 13.50 -8.80 1.72
N ARG A 25 14.02 -8.30 0.59
CA ARG A 25 13.40 -8.43 -0.74
C ARG A 25 12.97 -9.85 -1.08
N GLY A 26 11.67 -10.06 -1.16
CA GLY A 26 11.08 -11.35 -1.54
C GLY A 26 11.28 -12.47 -0.53
N LYS A 27 11.69 -12.16 0.70
CA LYS A 27 11.85 -13.13 1.80
C LYS A 27 10.79 -12.99 2.87
N LEU A 28 10.11 -11.84 2.90
CA LEU A 28 9.09 -11.51 3.89
C LEU A 28 7.79 -11.17 3.19
N HIS A 29 6.70 -11.54 3.84
CA HIS A 29 5.38 -11.05 3.50
C HIS A 29 5.19 -9.64 4.07
N ILE A 30 4.84 -8.71 3.19
CA ILE A 30 4.62 -7.31 3.55
C ILE A 30 3.12 -7.10 3.77
N SER A 31 2.77 -6.58 4.95
CA SER A 31 1.44 -6.06 5.23
C SER A 31 1.53 -4.54 5.28
N LEU A 32 0.89 -3.87 4.32
CA LEU A 32 0.92 -2.41 4.18
C LEU A 32 -0.50 -1.85 4.27
N GLU A 33 -0.66 -0.75 5.00
CA GLU A 33 -1.89 0.06 5.00
C GLU A 33 -1.75 1.20 3.96
N VAL A 34 -2.81 1.42 3.19
CA VAL A 34 -2.86 2.51 2.20
C VAL A 34 -2.88 3.87 2.94
N ASP A 35 -2.35 4.94 2.33
CA ASP A 35 -2.42 6.27 2.94
C ASP A 35 -3.86 6.80 2.97
N GLU A 36 -4.52 6.53 4.09
CA GLU A 36 -5.89 6.93 4.36
C GLU A 36 -6.04 8.37 4.81
N GLN A 37 -4.97 8.95 5.34
CA GLN A 37 -4.98 10.27 5.95
C GLN A 37 -4.88 11.39 4.93
N LYS A 38 -4.21 11.14 3.80
CA LYS A 38 -3.96 12.16 2.77
C LYS A 38 -4.51 11.77 1.41
N ILE A 39 -4.25 10.54 0.96
CA ILE A 39 -4.53 10.16 -0.42
C ILE A 39 -5.96 9.66 -0.59
N THR A 40 -6.41 8.67 0.17
CA THR A 40 -7.76 8.12 -0.09
C THR A 40 -8.88 9.00 0.49
N ALA A 41 -8.61 9.84 1.49
CA ALA A 41 -9.62 10.76 2.02
C ALA A 41 -9.82 12.01 1.14
N PHE A 42 -8.76 12.52 0.51
CA PHE A 42 -8.78 13.83 -0.15
C PHE A 42 -8.24 13.84 -1.59
N GLY A 43 -7.67 12.73 -2.06
CA GLY A 43 -7.10 12.61 -3.40
C GLY A 43 -8.15 12.37 -4.48
N THR A 44 -7.75 12.62 -5.73
CA THR A 44 -8.56 12.29 -6.91
C THR A 44 -8.52 10.78 -7.19
N PRO A 45 -9.49 10.24 -7.95
CA PRO A 45 -9.47 8.83 -8.36
C PRO A 45 -8.16 8.41 -9.02
N ASP A 46 -7.58 9.27 -9.88
CA ASP A 46 -6.30 9.00 -10.54
C ASP A 46 -5.13 8.99 -9.55
N GLN A 47 -5.13 9.88 -8.54
CA GLN A 47 -4.10 9.87 -7.49
C GLN A 47 -4.17 8.59 -6.65
N ILE A 48 -5.38 8.12 -6.35
CA ILE A 48 -5.61 6.86 -5.63
C ILE A 48 -5.13 5.66 -6.47
N ASP A 49 -5.49 5.61 -7.76
CA ASP A 49 -5.05 4.55 -8.69
C ASP A 49 -3.53 4.49 -8.79
N GLN A 50 -2.88 5.64 -8.99
CA GLN A 50 -1.42 5.71 -9.08
C GLN A 50 -0.74 5.37 -7.76
N HIS A 51 -1.31 5.76 -6.62
CA HIS A 51 -0.76 5.39 -5.32
C HIS A 51 -0.76 3.86 -5.11
N ILE A 52 -1.88 3.21 -5.39
CA ILE A 52 -2.01 1.75 -5.27
C ILE A 52 -1.07 1.04 -6.24
N LEU A 53 -1.01 1.48 -7.50
CA LEU A 53 -0.07 0.93 -8.48
C LEU A 53 1.38 1.05 -8.01
N ASN A 54 1.77 2.21 -7.48
CA ASN A 54 3.11 2.44 -6.96
C ASN A 54 3.45 1.51 -5.79
N CYS A 55 2.52 1.27 -4.87
CA CYS A 55 2.71 0.32 -3.77
C CYS A 55 2.95 -1.10 -4.29
N ILE A 56 2.11 -1.55 -5.23
CA ILE A 56 2.22 -2.88 -5.83
C ILE A 56 3.55 -3.03 -6.59
N GLN A 57 3.90 -2.08 -7.47
CA GLN A 57 5.13 -2.17 -8.27
C GLN A 57 6.41 -2.16 -7.43
N LYS A 58 6.42 -1.44 -6.31
CA LYS A 58 7.62 -1.31 -5.47
C LYS A 58 7.81 -2.48 -4.51
N LEU A 59 6.71 -3.02 -3.97
CA LEU A 59 6.74 -3.93 -2.82
C LEU A 59 6.25 -5.34 -3.15
N CYS A 60 5.45 -5.52 -4.20
CA CYS A 60 5.01 -6.85 -4.58
C CYS A 60 6.21 -7.66 -5.12
N SER A 61 6.28 -8.91 -4.67
CA SER A 61 7.33 -9.86 -5.02
C SER A 61 6.72 -11.26 -5.07
N PRO A 62 7.09 -12.12 -6.05
CA PRO A 62 6.51 -13.47 -6.19
C PRO A 62 6.73 -14.32 -4.95
N THR A 63 7.90 -14.12 -4.31
CA THR A 63 8.37 -14.96 -3.22
C THR A 63 8.09 -14.35 -1.84
N GLY A 64 7.85 -13.03 -1.79
CA GLY A 64 7.52 -12.31 -0.55
C GLY A 64 6.02 -12.18 -0.32
N GLY A 65 5.25 -11.86 -1.37
CA GLY A 65 3.83 -11.54 -1.24
C GLY A 65 3.57 -10.16 -0.60
N LEU A 66 2.41 -9.58 -0.91
CA LEU A 66 1.98 -8.27 -0.41
C LEU A 66 0.50 -8.33 -0.06
N SER A 67 0.17 -8.00 1.19
CA SER A 67 -1.20 -7.69 1.60
C SER A 67 -1.34 -6.17 1.73
N LEU A 68 -2.21 -5.59 0.89
CA LEU A 68 -2.53 -4.18 0.93
C LEU A 68 -3.88 -3.99 1.64
N HIS A 69 -3.88 -3.23 2.73
CA HIS A 69 -5.03 -3.00 3.59
C HIS A 69 -5.57 -1.59 3.39
N TYR A 70 -6.89 -1.46 3.49
CA TYR A 70 -7.58 -0.19 3.44
C TYR A 70 -8.78 -0.24 4.38
N THR A 71 -8.87 0.77 5.23
CA THR A 71 -9.95 1.05 6.16
C THR A 71 -10.68 2.30 5.69
N ALA A 72 -12.00 2.24 5.62
CA ALA A 72 -12.82 3.42 5.34
C ALA A 72 -13.29 4.02 6.67
N TYR A 73 -13.00 5.28 6.90
CA TYR A 73 -13.51 6.01 8.06
C TYR A 73 -14.88 6.65 7.75
N LEU A 74 -15.66 6.88 8.81
CA LEU A 74 -16.90 7.63 8.69
C LEU A 74 -16.62 9.03 8.14
N GLY A 75 -17.35 9.43 7.10
CA GLY A 75 -17.15 10.71 6.41
C GLY A 75 -16.23 10.63 5.18
N THR A 76 -15.57 9.49 4.91
CA THR A 76 -14.88 9.29 3.64
C THR A 76 -15.91 9.26 2.49
N PRO A 77 -15.72 10.04 1.40
CA PRO A 77 -16.62 10.00 0.27
C PRO A 77 -16.69 8.60 -0.35
N ILE A 78 -17.91 8.16 -0.69
CA ILE A 78 -18.13 6.83 -1.31
C ILE A 78 -17.35 6.70 -2.62
N SER A 79 -17.24 7.79 -3.40
CA SER A 79 -16.46 7.83 -4.63
C SER A 79 -14.98 7.50 -4.41
N SER A 80 -14.42 7.88 -3.27
CA SER A 80 -13.02 7.59 -2.94
C SER A 80 -12.84 6.13 -2.53
N VAL A 81 -13.75 5.61 -1.69
CA VAL A 81 -13.80 4.19 -1.33
C VAL A 81 -13.91 3.32 -2.59
N GLU A 82 -14.81 3.68 -3.50
CA GLU A 82 -14.99 3.02 -4.78
C GLU A 82 -13.69 3.04 -5.61
N SER A 83 -13.02 4.21 -5.67
CA SER A 83 -11.76 4.36 -6.41
C SER A 83 -10.66 3.45 -5.87
N VAL A 84 -10.56 3.30 -4.54
CA VAL A 84 -9.61 2.37 -3.91
C VAL A 84 -9.90 0.93 -4.31
N VAL A 85 -11.15 0.49 -4.17
CA VAL A 85 -11.54 -0.89 -4.50
C VAL A 85 -11.33 -1.19 -5.99
N ARG A 86 -11.71 -0.27 -6.88
CA ARG A 86 -11.51 -0.41 -8.33
C ARG A 86 -10.03 -0.50 -8.69
N ALA A 87 -9.19 0.35 -8.12
CA ALA A 87 -7.74 0.33 -8.38
C ALA A 87 -7.11 -0.97 -7.88
N ARG A 88 -7.52 -1.49 -6.71
CA ARG A 88 -7.03 -2.78 -6.19
C ARG A 88 -7.39 -3.94 -7.13
N ASP A 89 -8.63 -3.99 -7.59
CA ASP A 89 -9.09 -5.03 -8.52
C ASP A 89 -8.34 -4.96 -9.86
N LYS A 90 -8.26 -3.75 -10.43
CA LYS A 90 -7.53 -3.47 -11.68
C LYS A 90 -6.06 -3.92 -11.62
N HIS A 91 -5.37 -3.66 -10.51
CA HIS A 91 -3.94 -3.92 -10.36
C HIS A 91 -3.62 -5.24 -9.65
N HIS A 92 -4.62 -6.03 -9.27
CA HIS A 92 -4.41 -7.31 -8.56
C HIS A 92 -3.44 -8.25 -9.31
N ASN A 93 -3.57 -8.29 -10.64
CA ASN A 93 -2.75 -9.11 -11.53
C ASN A 93 -1.74 -8.30 -12.35
N SER A 94 -1.52 -7.01 -12.04
CA SER A 94 -0.60 -6.16 -12.82
C SER A 94 0.88 -6.44 -12.52
N TRP A 95 1.16 -7.44 -11.70
CA TRP A 95 2.48 -7.95 -11.41
C TRP A 95 2.64 -9.29 -12.16
N ASN A 96 3.12 -9.20 -13.40
CA ASN A 96 3.37 -10.33 -14.30
C ASN A 96 4.75 -10.16 -14.95
#